data_AF-A0A954KAB0-F1
#
_entry.id   AF-A0A954KAB0-F1
#
_cell.length_a   1.000
_cell.length_b   1.000
_cell.length_c   1.000
_cell.angle_alpha   90.00
_cell.angle_beta   90.00
_cell.angle_gamma   90.00
#
_symmetry.space_group_name_H-M   'P 1'
#
loop_
_entity.id
_entity.type
_entity.pdbx_description
1 polymer ?
#
loop_
_entity_poly.entity_id
_entity_poly.type
_entity_poly.pdbx_seq_one_letter_code
_entity_poly.pdbx_strand_id
1 'polypeptide(L)'
;RPYEIEGVAYVVNGHIHRQLEDVQKGQTTWITPGNIIRRSRSDASRAHIPSVLKLEVTAEGWQRSQLEIPHAAFEDIFHPEMQDETEEGVPSAFISGLAELQSRRTDTGAGLKLFLEKNLPQFETSVATEIQKLADEVSTYDE
;
A
#
# COMPACT_ATOMS: atom_id res chain seq x y z
N ARG A 1 -2.08 9.78 21.66
CA ARG A 1 -1.08 9.23 22.62
C ARG A 1 -1.85 8.44 23.68
N PRO A 2 -1.35 7.29 24.16
CA PRO A 2 -2.06 6.49 25.17
C PRO A 2 -2.30 7.28 26.47
N TYR A 3 -3.46 7.09 27.09
CA TYR A 3 -3.86 7.72 28.36
C TYR A 3 -4.75 6.76 29.18
N GLU A 4 -4.90 7.01 30.47
CA GLU A 4 -5.80 6.21 31.32
C GLU A 4 -7.26 6.54 31.03
N ILE A 5 -8.10 5.51 30.95
CA ILE A 5 -9.56 5.65 30.82
C ILE A 5 -10.19 4.96 32.03
N GLU A 6 -10.85 5.75 32.87
CA GLU A 6 -11.49 5.26 34.09
C GLU A 6 -12.51 4.16 33.76
N GLY A 7 -12.45 3.05 34.52
CA GLY A 7 -13.30 1.88 34.31
C GLY A 7 -12.93 0.98 33.13
N VAL A 8 -11.86 1.28 32.39
CA VAL A 8 -11.42 0.49 31.22
C VAL A 8 -10.08 -0.18 31.48
N ALA A 9 -10.09 -1.51 31.55
CA ALA A 9 -8.88 -2.31 31.74
C ALA A 9 -8.05 -2.45 30.45
N TYR A 10 -8.71 -2.56 29.30
CA TYR A 10 -8.06 -2.78 28.01
C TYR A 10 -8.66 -1.89 26.92
N VAL A 11 -7.78 -1.24 26.16
CA VAL A 11 -8.11 -0.57 24.90
C VAL A 11 -7.42 -1.33 23.78
N VAL A 12 -8.21 -1.98 22.92
CA VAL A 12 -7.69 -2.69 21.75
C VAL A 12 -7.75 -1.76 20.55
N ASN A 13 -6.58 -1.35 20.06
CA ASN A 13 -6.46 -0.39 18.98
C ASN A 13 -6.37 -1.09 17.62
N GLY A 14 -7.18 -0.62 16.67
CA GLY A 14 -7.17 -1.08 15.28
C GLY A 14 -6.30 -0.22 14.37
N HIS A 15 -6.45 -0.40 13.05
CA HIS A 15 -5.83 0.40 11.97
C HIS A 15 -4.30 0.26 11.80
N ILE A 16 -3.56 -0.04 12.88
CA ILE A 16 -2.12 -0.31 12.83
C ILE A 16 -1.91 -1.79 12.49
N HIS A 17 -1.24 -2.07 11.37
CA HIS A 17 -1.06 -3.44 10.87
C HIS A 17 0.10 -4.21 11.50
N ARG A 18 0.99 -3.52 12.24
CA ARG A 18 2.09 -4.14 12.98
C ARG A 18 1.66 -4.32 14.44
N GLN A 19 2.02 -5.46 15.03
CA GLN A 19 1.91 -5.63 16.47
C GLN A 19 2.88 -4.67 17.17
N LEU A 20 2.37 -3.95 18.18
CA LEU A 20 3.19 -3.05 19.00
C LEU A 20 3.26 -3.57 20.43
N GLU A 21 4.27 -3.09 21.15
CA GLU A 21 4.33 -3.29 22.60
C GLU A 21 3.13 -2.65 23.30
N ASP A 22 2.71 -3.28 24.37
CA ASP A 22 1.62 -2.76 25.18
C ASP A 22 2.04 -1.52 25.93
N VAL A 23 1.08 -0.63 26.13
CA VAL A 23 1.31 0.59 26.90
C VAL A 23 0.35 0.66 28.07
N GLN A 24 0.86 0.47 29.27
CA GLN A 24 0.11 0.67 30.51
C GLN A 24 0.00 2.17 30.83
N LYS A 25 -1.22 2.62 31.13
CA LYS A 25 -1.53 3.96 31.65
C LYS A 25 -2.55 3.85 32.78
N GLY A 26 -2.07 3.99 34.02
CA GLY A 26 -2.87 3.74 35.22
C GLY A 26 -3.45 2.33 35.19
N GLN A 27 -4.77 2.20 35.25
CA GLN A 27 -5.47 0.92 35.16
C GLN A 27 -5.75 0.45 33.71
N THR A 28 -5.50 1.29 32.70
CA THR A 28 -5.78 0.96 31.30
C THR A 28 -4.53 0.45 30.58
N THR A 29 -4.66 -0.72 29.95
CA THR A 29 -3.65 -1.29 29.05
C THR A 29 -4.05 -1.02 27.60
N TRP A 30 -3.20 -0.34 26.84
CA TRP A 30 -3.38 -0.16 25.39
C TRP A 30 -2.68 -1.29 24.64
N ILE A 31 -3.42 -1.96 23.77
CA ILE A 31 -2.95 -3.12 22.99
C ILE A 31 -3.16 -2.84 21.51
N THR A 32 -2.14 -3.11 20.70
CA THR A 32 -2.24 -3.11 19.24
C THR A 32 -1.84 -4.48 18.72
N PRO A 33 -2.82 -5.37 18.42
CA PRO A 33 -2.53 -6.74 18.03
C PRO A 33 -1.95 -6.88 16.61
N GLY A 34 -2.05 -5.84 15.79
CA GLY A 34 -1.60 -5.89 14.40
C GLY A 34 -2.59 -6.60 13.50
N ASN A 35 -2.13 -6.98 12.31
CA ASN A 35 -2.98 -7.56 11.29
C ASN A 35 -2.99 -9.09 11.32
N ILE A 36 -4.11 -9.68 10.94
CA ILE A 36 -4.28 -11.14 10.81
C ILE A 36 -3.73 -11.67 9.48
N ILE A 37 -3.24 -10.80 8.59
CA ILE A 37 -2.61 -11.19 7.33
C ILE A 37 -1.31 -10.43 7.10
N ARG A 38 -0.41 -11.03 6.32
CA ARG A 38 0.78 -10.37 5.77
C ARG A 38 0.35 -9.56 4.54
N ARG A 39 0.62 -8.25 4.50
CA ARG A 39 0.15 -7.37 3.41
C ARG A 39 1.17 -7.07 2.32
N SER A 40 2.46 -7.28 2.60
CA SER A 40 3.54 -6.90 1.69
C SER A 40 4.72 -7.84 1.85
N ARG A 41 5.55 -7.91 0.81
CA ARG A 41 6.86 -8.54 0.84
C ARG A 41 7.82 -7.63 1.60
N SER A 42 8.11 -7.98 2.85
CA SER A 42 9.10 -7.27 3.68
C SER A 42 9.60 -8.19 4.79
N ASP A 43 10.79 -7.90 5.34
CA ASP A 43 11.32 -8.67 6.47
C ASP A 43 10.41 -8.62 7.69
N ALA A 44 9.76 -7.46 7.92
CA ALA A 44 8.76 -7.32 8.99
C ALA A 44 7.55 -8.23 8.77
N SER A 45 7.06 -8.36 7.53
CA SER A 45 5.98 -9.27 7.18
C SER A 45 6.42 -10.74 7.26
N ARG A 46 7.68 -11.05 6.93
CA ARG A 46 8.25 -12.41 7.01
C ARG A 46 8.36 -12.86 8.46
N ALA A 47 8.80 -11.98 9.36
CA ALA A 47 8.87 -12.25 10.80
C ALA A 47 7.49 -12.27 11.47
N HIS A 48 6.48 -11.65 10.86
CA HIS A 48 5.12 -11.63 11.40
C HIS A 48 4.44 -13.00 11.30
N ILE A 49 3.91 -13.48 12.42
CA ILE A 49 3.05 -14.66 12.50
C ILE A 49 1.61 -14.17 12.60
N PRO A 50 0.75 -14.40 11.59
CA PRO A 50 -0.68 -14.16 11.67
C PRO A 50 -1.31 -14.73 12.95
N SER A 51 -1.81 -13.84 13.81
CA SER A 51 -2.45 -14.22 15.07
C SER A 51 -3.58 -13.27 15.43
N VAL A 52 -4.45 -13.71 16.34
CA VAL A 52 -5.49 -12.89 16.96
C VAL A 52 -5.21 -12.72 18.45
N LEU A 53 -5.57 -11.54 18.96
CA LEU A 53 -5.61 -11.30 20.39
C LEU A 53 -6.79 -12.05 21.02
N LYS A 54 -6.50 -12.90 22.01
CA LYS A 54 -7.50 -13.57 22.83
C LYS A 54 -7.50 -12.93 24.22
N LEU A 55 -8.65 -12.39 24.61
CA LEU A 55 -8.90 -11.90 25.98
C LEU A 55 -9.97 -12.79 26.60
N GLU A 56 -9.64 -13.41 27.73
CA GLU A 56 -10.52 -14.31 28.45
C GLU A 56 -10.71 -13.82 29.88
N VAL A 57 -11.94 -13.94 30.37
CA VAL A 57 -12.25 -13.73 31.79
C VAL A 57 -12.00 -15.05 32.51
N THR A 58 -11.10 -15.03 33.48
CA THR A 58 -10.76 -16.15 34.36
C THR A 58 -11.11 -15.80 35.81
N ALA A 59 -11.00 -16.79 36.72
CA ALA A 59 -11.20 -16.55 38.15
C ALA A 59 -10.20 -15.54 38.74
N GLU A 60 -9.04 -15.38 38.11
CA GLU A 60 -7.96 -14.47 38.52
C GLU A 60 -8.06 -13.09 37.81
N GLY A 61 -9.08 -12.90 36.97
CA GLY A 61 -9.30 -11.70 36.18
C GLY A 61 -9.08 -11.94 34.69
N TRP A 62 -8.72 -10.88 33.97
CA TRP A 62 -8.50 -10.96 32.53
C TRP A 62 -7.18 -11.62 32.19
N GLN A 63 -7.23 -12.76 31.52
CA GLN A 63 -6.07 -13.41 30.93
C GLN A 63 -5.98 -13.08 29.43
N ARG A 64 -4.77 -12.85 28.97
CA ARG A 64 -4.48 -12.52 27.58
C ARG A 64 -3.54 -13.52 26.95
N SER A 65 -3.80 -13.87 25.71
CA SER A 65 -2.89 -14.64 24.86
C SER A 65 -2.98 -14.20 23.39
N GLN A 66 -2.01 -14.64 22.59
CA GLN A 66 -2.07 -14.58 21.13
C GLN A 66 -2.38 -15.97 20.63
N LEU A 67 -3.35 -16.08 19.73
CA LEU A 67 -3.71 -17.32 19.07
C LEU A 67 -3.28 -17.22 17.61
N GLU A 68 -2.28 -18.01 17.23
CA GLU A 68 -1.89 -18.17 15.83
C GLU A 68 -3.09 -18.74 15.04
N ILE A 69 -3.32 -18.18 13.86
CA ILE A 69 -4.40 -18.61 12.97
C ILE A 69 -3.83 -19.35 11.75
N PRO A 70 -4.62 -20.22 11.10
CA PRO A 70 -4.16 -20.91 9.90
C PRO A 70 -3.66 -19.95 8.83
N HIS A 71 -2.41 -20.13 8.38
CA HIS A 71 -1.78 -19.32 7.36
C HIS A 71 -0.72 -20.14 6.59
N ALA A 72 -0.46 -19.78 5.33
CA ALA A 72 0.64 -20.40 4.58
C ALA A 72 1.99 -19.76 4.94
N ALA A 73 3.08 -20.47 4.66
CA ALA A 73 4.42 -19.96 4.92
C ALA A 73 4.67 -18.69 4.09
N PHE A 74 5.58 -17.83 4.56
CA PHE A 74 5.88 -16.59 3.84
C PHE A 74 6.35 -16.87 2.41
N GLU A 75 7.27 -17.83 2.23
CA GLU A 75 7.87 -18.16 0.92
C GLU A 75 6.88 -18.79 -0.07
N ASP A 76 5.77 -19.38 0.43
CA ASP A 76 4.72 -19.95 -0.41
C ASP A 76 3.81 -18.88 -1.01
N ILE A 77 3.65 -17.75 -0.31
CA ILE A 77 2.77 -16.63 -0.71
C ILE A 77 3.58 -15.56 -1.44
N PHE A 78 4.72 -15.19 -0.87
CA PHE A 78 5.61 -14.18 -1.40
C PHE A 78 6.79 -14.88 -2.04
N HIS A 79 6.63 -15.20 -3.32
CA HIS A 79 7.76 -15.65 -4.11
C HIS A 79 8.87 -14.60 -4.06
N PRO A 80 10.14 -15.04 -4.04
CA PRO A 80 11.27 -14.13 -4.16
C PRO A 80 11.03 -13.22 -5.35
N GLU A 81 11.41 -11.95 -5.22
CA GLU A 81 11.53 -11.12 -6.41
C GLU A 81 12.44 -11.90 -7.35
N MET A 82 11.85 -12.40 -8.44
CA MET A 82 12.64 -12.55 -9.64
C MET A 82 13.22 -11.17 -9.81
N GLN A 83 14.53 -11.03 -9.57
CA GLN A 83 15.26 -10.01 -10.30
C GLN A 83 14.80 -10.27 -11.72
N ASP A 84 14.03 -9.35 -12.29
CA ASP A 84 13.97 -9.31 -13.74
C ASP A 84 15.43 -9.43 -14.12
N GLU A 85 15.78 -10.52 -14.81
CA GLU A 85 17.00 -10.50 -15.58
C GLU A 85 16.78 -9.27 -16.44
N THR A 86 17.33 -8.14 -16.02
CA THR A 86 17.76 -7.13 -16.95
C THR A 86 18.84 -7.86 -17.76
N GLU A 87 18.42 -8.73 -18.69
CA GLU A 87 18.82 -8.54 -20.09
C GLU A 87 18.83 -7.03 -20.22
N GLU A 88 20.00 -6.42 -20.40
CA GLU A 88 20.18 -4.96 -20.50
C GLU A 88 19.01 -4.37 -21.30
N GLY A 89 17.98 -3.95 -20.54
CA GLY A 89 16.62 -4.06 -21.04
C GLY A 89 16.43 -2.87 -21.92
N VAL A 90 16.19 -3.13 -23.21
CA VAL A 90 15.91 -2.11 -24.23
C VAL A 90 15.14 -0.97 -23.55
N PRO A 91 15.73 0.24 -23.47
CA PRO A 91 15.17 1.31 -22.66
C PRO A 91 13.70 1.49 -23.03
N SER A 92 12.82 1.22 -22.06
CA SER A 92 11.38 1.20 -22.30
C SER A 92 10.97 2.60 -22.75
N ALA A 93 10.59 2.73 -24.03
CA ALA A 93 10.12 3.98 -24.60
C ALA A 93 8.92 4.53 -23.80
N PHE A 94 8.16 3.65 -23.16
CA PHE A 94 7.09 4.00 -22.23
C PHE A 94 7.59 4.69 -20.96
N ILE A 95 8.60 4.14 -20.27
CA ILE A 95 9.15 4.75 -19.05
C ILE A 95 9.83 6.08 -19.38
N SER A 96 10.58 6.14 -20.48
CA SER A 96 11.19 7.39 -20.97
C SER A 96 10.12 8.45 -21.29
N GLY A 97 9.02 8.05 -21.92
CA GLY A 97 7.91 8.95 -22.23
C GLY A 97 7.19 9.48 -20.98
N LEU A 98 6.97 8.61 -19.97
CA LEU A 98 6.39 9.02 -18.70
C LEU A 98 7.30 9.97 -17.93
N ALA A 99 8.61 9.73 -17.92
CA ALA A 99 9.58 10.61 -17.29
C ALA A 99 9.61 12.00 -17.98
N GLU A 100 9.52 12.04 -19.32
CA GLU A 100 9.42 13.30 -20.07
C GLU A 100 8.14 14.07 -19.70
N LEU A 101 6.99 13.40 -19.64
CA LEU A 101 5.72 14.01 -19.21
C LEU A 101 5.77 14.55 -17.79
N GLN A 102 6.39 13.81 -16.86
CA GLN A 102 6.55 14.25 -15.47
C GLN A 102 7.47 15.48 -15.37
N SER A 103 8.53 15.53 -16.17
CA SER A 103 9.48 16.65 -16.18
C SER A 103 8.90 17.95 -16.75
N ARG A 104 7.88 17.85 -17.62
CA ARG A 104 7.24 18.98 -18.32
C ARG A 104 5.82 19.27 -17.83
N ARG A 105 5.48 18.86 -16.61
CA ARG A 105 4.15 19.08 -16.04
C ARG A 105 3.86 20.58 -15.95
N THR A 106 2.96 21.05 -16.80
CA THR A 106 2.44 22.43 -16.81
C THR A 106 0.97 22.40 -16.40
N ASP A 107 0.53 23.33 -15.56
CA ASP A 107 -0.85 23.40 -15.06
C ASP A 107 -1.90 23.51 -16.18
N THR A 108 -1.51 23.94 -17.38
CA THR A 108 -2.39 24.12 -18.55
C THR A 108 -2.43 22.94 -19.52
N GLY A 109 -1.80 21.81 -19.20
CA GLY A 109 -1.77 20.63 -20.09
C GLY A 109 -0.93 20.77 -21.37
N ALA A 110 -0.24 21.90 -21.58
CA ALA A 110 0.59 22.16 -22.76
C ALA A 110 1.70 21.10 -22.97
N GLY A 111 2.29 20.60 -21.89
CA GLY A 111 3.28 19.51 -21.94
C GLY A 111 2.73 18.19 -22.48
N LEU A 112 1.45 17.89 -22.19
CA LEU A 112 0.77 16.69 -22.70
C LEU A 112 0.50 16.81 -24.21
N LYS A 113 0.01 17.98 -24.67
CA LYS A 113 -0.25 18.21 -26.10
C LYS A 113 1.01 18.05 -26.96
N LEU A 114 2.11 18.67 -26.55
CA LEU A 114 3.40 18.56 -27.23
C LEU A 114 3.95 17.13 -27.24
N PHE A 115 3.70 16.36 -26.18
CA PHE A 115 4.09 14.95 -26.13
C PHE A 115 3.27 14.11 -27.10
N LEU A 116 1.95 14.33 -27.17
CA LEU A 116 1.06 13.63 -28.08
C LEU A 116 1.37 13.97 -29.55
N GLU A 117 1.62 15.23 -29.89
CA GLU A 117 2.02 15.63 -31.25
C GLU A 117 3.23 14.87 -31.77
N LYS A 118 4.23 14.61 -30.91
CA LYS A 118 5.45 13.90 -31.27
C LYS A 118 5.25 12.38 -31.41
N ASN A 119 4.27 11.82 -30.71
CA ASN A 119 4.15 10.37 -30.54
C ASN A 119 2.92 9.78 -31.25
N LEU A 120 1.88 10.56 -31.56
CA LEU A 120 0.67 10.07 -32.24
C LEU A 120 0.90 9.54 -33.66
N PRO A 121 1.84 10.07 -34.48
CA PRO A 121 2.05 9.58 -35.84
C PRO A 121 2.49 8.11 -35.94
N GLN A 122 2.93 7.48 -34.85
CA GLN A 122 3.33 6.07 -34.83
C GLN A 122 2.14 5.10 -34.70
N PHE A 123 0.94 5.61 -34.39
CA PHE A 123 -0.27 4.80 -34.21
C PHE A 123 -1.17 4.87 -35.44
N GLU A 124 -2.07 3.91 -35.56
CA GLU A 124 -3.13 3.94 -36.57
C GLU A 124 -4.03 5.17 -36.40
N THR A 125 -4.54 5.71 -37.51
CA THR A 125 -5.32 6.95 -37.52
C THR A 125 -6.54 6.91 -36.60
N SER A 126 -7.22 5.76 -36.50
CA SER A 126 -8.36 5.57 -35.59
C SER A 126 -7.97 5.70 -34.12
N VAL A 127 -6.85 5.07 -33.74
CA VAL A 127 -6.30 5.09 -32.38
C VAL A 127 -5.76 6.47 -32.03
N ALA A 128 -5.01 7.10 -32.94
CA ALA A 128 -4.48 8.44 -32.74
C ALA A 128 -5.61 9.48 -32.55
N THR A 129 -6.71 9.33 -33.30
CA THR A 129 -7.89 10.20 -33.18
C THR A 129 -8.58 10.05 -31.83
N GLU A 130 -8.74 8.82 -31.32
CA GLU A 130 -9.36 8.61 -30.01
C GLU A 130 -8.47 9.12 -28.87
N ILE A 131 -7.15 8.90 -28.94
CA ILE A 131 -6.21 9.44 -27.95
C ILE A 131 -6.24 10.97 -27.94
N GLN A 132 -6.27 11.60 -29.12
CA GLN A 132 -6.36 13.07 -29.22
C GLN A 132 -7.67 13.60 -28.63
N LYS A 133 -8.80 12.95 -28.94
CA LYS A 133 -10.11 13.29 -28.37
C LYS A 133 -10.11 13.23 -26.84
N LEU A 134 -9.59 12.15 -26.25
CA LEU A 134 -9.48 11.99 -24.79
C LEU A 134 -8.58 13.06 -24.17
N ALA A 135 -7.48 13.41 -24.84
CA ALA A 135 -6.58 14.46 -24.38
C ALA A 135 -7.24 15.85 -24.39
N ASP A 136 -8.08 16.12 -25.39
CA ASP A 136 -8.85 17.36 -25.47
C ASP A 136 -9.93 17.42 -24.38
N GLU A 137 -10.67 16.32 -24.14
CA GLU A 137 -11.68 16.23 -23.06
C GLU A 137 -11.11 16.59 -21.68
N VAL A 138 -9.92 16.07 -21.34
CA VAL A 138 -9.29 16.35 -20.03
C VAL A 138 -8.59 17.72 -19.98
N SER A 139 -8.27 18.32 -21.13
CA SER A 139 -7.63 19.64 -21.19
C SER A 139 -8.64 20.80 -21.16
N THR A 140 -9.93 20.55 -21.45
CA THR A 140 -11.00 21.56 -21.46
C THR A 140 -11.72 21.73 -20.13
N TYR A 141 -11.36 20.96 -19.09
CA TYR A 141 -12.04 21.00 -17.78
C TYR A 141 -11.57 22.13 -16.82
N ASP A 142 -10.72 23.04 -17.30
CA ASP A 142 -10.16 24.17 -16.53
C ASP A 142 -10.69 25.57 -17.00
N GLU A 143 -11.87 25.63 -17.63
CA GLU A 143 -12.64 26.90 -17.79
C GLU A 143 -13.90 26.95 -16.91
#